data_AF-A0A7U8G1W0-F1
#
_entry.id   AF-A0A7U8G1W0-F1
#
_cell.length_a   1.000
_cell.length_b   1.000
_cell.length_c   1.000
_cell.angle_alpha   90.00
_cell.angle_beta   90.00
_cell.angle_gamma   90.00
#
_symmetry.space_group_name_H-M   'P 1'
#
loop_
_entity.id
_entity.type
_entity.pdbx_description
1 polymer ?
#
loop_
_entity_poly.entity_id
_entity_poly.type
_entity_poly.pdbx_seq_one_letter_code
_entity_poly.pdbx_strand_id
1 'polypeptide(L)'
;MLNNPNLKHIIIFEDDIELLYSVLSILDFSNELKEKKIIILNSDISELDLMNFFQTPPFFNFLRIYDLHLHSEYYEIYHEKILKLSEKIIQCLKTIVIYQGDDIKDTLQGLAQLVYNIPKMISNFPLQTFIDSNKNKAKSAIIVSTGPSLSKQLSLLKQYQDNFSIFCVDSSYSILAKNDIKPDFVLMSERTHFSADLLKQNYENIDKNIIFILLTLSHPSAIKYLENTDRKYMLVPYTTKFIDNLNFKSFGNLSAGSTVALNALHLACIFNHKNIIFIGQDLAYGQDGKTHASGYYYEDDEINDIKEKALAYGGQNEVFTHSTWNTFRLTMQNYIAQKKGFKFYNATEGGARIEGTIEKPFKECCEEFLDEKLTKPFEKPMLLDENIQNALLLKSHKVINDNLYFCEKFIKEFELYFENLIQIENKIYALVAFEDKKSLIIQGMKKLDFYKTKLDEYCKTFLYEFMRPFLQQFEFNLARIYVINPKTNEEWLSKNTTWIKDHVFLFEILIANIKIAKEEITKHLVPLKNELQKRQLGNI
;
A
#
# COMPACT_ATOMS: atom_id res chain seq x y z
N MET A 1 1.57 1.13 -38.96
CA MET A 1 0.97 0.96 -37.62
C MET A 1 -0.19 1.92 -37.37
N LEU A 2 -0.03 3.23 -37.62
CA LEU A 2 -1.01 4.26 -37.29
C LEU A 2 -2.39 4.12 -37.99
N ASN A 3 -2.45 3.42 -39.13
CA ASN A 3 -3.70 3.11 -39.84
C ASN A 3 -4.57 2.07 -39.11
N ASN A 4 -4.08 1.43 -38.04
CA ASN A 4 -4.89 0.51 -37.24
C ASN A 4 -5.93 1.30 -36.42
N PRO A 5 -7.24 1.13 -36.66
CA PRO A 5 -8.28 1.88 -35.94
C PRO A 5 -8.38 1.50 -34.45
N ASN A 6 -7.83 0.34 -34.06
CA ASN A 6 -7.83 -0.12 -32.66
C ASN A 6 -6.60 0.37 -31.88
N LEU A 7 -5.60 0.92 -32.57
CA LEU A 7 -4.41 1.46 -31.93
C LEU A 7 -4.72 2.82 -31.30
N LYS A 8 -4.71 2.86 -29.97
CA LYS A 8 -4.96 4.10 -29.21
C LYS A 8 -3.70 4.91 -28.94
N HIS A 9 -2.60 4.25 -28.55
CA HIS A 9 -1.35 4.89 -28.16
C HIS A 9 -0.16 4.05 -28.64
N ILE A 10 0.92 4.70 -29.06
CA ILE A 10 2.27 4.16 -29.24
C ILE A 10 3.20 4.98 -28.35
N ILE A 11 3.98 4.28 -27.52
CA ILE A 11 5.04 4.88 -26.72
C ILE A 11 6.36 4.62 -27.44
N ILE A 12 7.09 5.68 -27.76
CA ILE A 12 8.39 5.63 -28.44
C ILE A 12 9.43 6.16 -27.46
N PHE A 13 10.46 5.36 -27.20
CA PHE A 13 11.65 5.82 -26.50
C PHE A 13 12.70 6.24 -27.53
N GLU A 14 13.06 7.52 -27.55
CA GLU A 14 14.04 8.07 -28.48
C GLU A 14 14.91 9.11 -27.78
N ASP A 15 16.22 8.94 -27.91
CA ASP A 15 17.24 9.77 -27.28
C ASP A 15 17.89 10.74 -28.27
N ASP A 16 17.92 10.38 -29.56
CA ASP A 16 18.50 11.20 -30.62
C ASP A 16 17.50 12.27 -31.09
N ILE A 17 17.74 13.48 -30.60
CA ILE A 17 16.93 14.66 -30.94
C ILE A 17 17.09 15.04 -32.42
N GLU A 18 18.24 14.78 -33.05
CA GLU A 18 18.46 15.08 -34.47
C GLU A 18 17.64 14.13 -35.36
N LEU A 19 17.56 12.85 -34.97
CA LEU A 19 16.71 11.87 -35.62
C LEU A 19 15.23 12.26 -35.50
N LEU A 20 14.78 12.62 -34.29
CA LEU A 20 13.41 13.11 -34.06
C LEU A 20 13.12 14.35 -34.91
N TYR A 21 14.01 15.34 -34.90
CA TYR A 21 13.87 16.57 -35.68
C TYR A 21 13.75 16.25 -37.18
N SER A 22 14.62 15.38 -37.69
CA SER A 22 14.63 14.99 -39.09
C SER A 22 13.29 14.36 -39.50
N VAL A 23 12.78 13.41 -38.71
CA VAL A 23 11.50 12.74 -38.98
C VAL A 23 10.33 13.72 -38.90
N LEU A 24 10.25 14.54 -37.84
CA LEU A 24 9.17 15.51 -37.63
C LEU A 24 9.19 16.67 -38.62
N SER A 25 10.33 16.95 -39.26
CA SER A 25 10.44 17.95 -40.34
C SER A 25 9.89 17.47 -41.68
N ILE A 26 9.82 16.14 -41.88
CA ILE A 26 9.39 15.51 -43.14
C ILE A 26 7.93 15.02 -43.03
N LEU A 27 7.54 14.50 -41.86
CA LEU A 27 6.23 13.90 -41.62
C LEU A 27 5.44 14.73 -40.60
N ASP A 28 4.20 15.07 -40.96
CA ASP A 28 3.27 15.76 -40.05
C ASP A 28 2.55 14.75 -39.15
N PHE A 29 2.98 14.69 -37.88
CA PHE A 29 2.33 13.93 -36.80
C PHE A 29 1.59 14.84 -35.82
N SER A 30 1.25 16.07 -36.20
CA SER A 30 0.65 17.06 -35.30
C SER A 30 -0.63 16.55 -34.64
N ASN A 31 -1.48 15.85 -35.41
CA ASN A 31 -2.72 15.28 -34.88
C ASN A 31 -2.44 14.13 -33.92
N GLU A 32 -1.57 13.20 -34.30
CA GLU A 32 -1.20 12.03 -33.49
C GLU A 32 -0.55 12.42 -32.17
N LEU A 33 0.30 13.46 -32.16
CA LEU A 33 0.92 14.01 -30.96
C LEU A 33 -0.12 14.73 -30.08
N LYS A 34 -0.99 15.55 -30.69
CA LYS A 34 -2.05 16.29 -29.98
C LYS A 34 -3.06 15.35 -29.31
N GLU A 35 -3.43 14.27 -29.99
CA GLU A 35 -4.33 13.23 -29.49
C GLU A 35 -3.64 12.23 -28.56
N LYS A 36 -2.32 12.38 -28.34
CA LYS A 36 -1.47 11.45 -27.59
C LYS A 36 -1.48 10.03 -28.16
N LYS A 37 -1.79 9.87 -29.45
CA LYS A 37 -1.64 8.60 -30.17
C LYS A 37 -0.17 8.23 -30.34
N ILE A 38 0.70 9.23 -30.44
CA ILE A 38 2.15 9.09 -30.32
C ILE A 38 2.60 9.79 -29.04
N ILE A 39 3.39 9.09 -28.22
CA ILE A 39 4.01 9.62 -27.00
C ILE A 39 5.51 9.33 -27.10
N ILE A 40 6.33 10.39 -27.06
CA ILE A 40 7.79 10.28 -27.19
C ILE A 40 8.41 10.55 -25.82
N LEU A 41 9.24 9.63 -25.36
CA LEU A 41 9.94 9.69 -24.08
C LEU A 41 11.44 9.50 -24.30
N ASN A 42 12.25 10.10 -23.44
CA ASN A 42 13.68 9.79 -23.38
C ASN A 42 13.89 8.51 -22.55
N SER A 43 14.87 7.68 -22.90
CA SER A 43 15.13 6.43 -22.18
C SER A 43 15.69 6.64 -20.76
N ASP A 44 16.24 7.81 -20.46
CA ASP A 44 16.73 8.21 -19.14
C ASP A 44 15.61 8.71 -18.21
N ILE A 45 14.33 8.53 -18.58
CA ILE A 45 13.16 8.83 -17.76
C ILE A 45 13.24 8.23 -16.34
N SER A 46 12.81 8.98 -15.33
CA SER A 46 12.87 8.54 -13.94
C SER A 46 11.88 7.40 -13.63
N GLU A 47 12.19 6.57 -12.62
CA GLU A 47 11.26 5.55 -12.13
C GLU A 47 9.93 6.16 -11.67
N LEU A 48 9.97 7.34 -11.04
CA LEU A 48 8.79 8.04 -10.55
C LEU A 48 7.88 8.47 -11.72
N ASP A 49 8.45 9.01 -12.79
CA ASP A 49 7.69 9.43 -13.97
C ASP A 49 7.09 8.23 -14.70
N LEU A 50 7.85 7.13 -14.84
CA LEU A 50 7.32 5.87 -15.38
C LEU A 50 6.17 5.34 -14.52
N MET A 51 6.33 5.32 -13.20
CA MET A 51 5.28 4.86 -12.28
C MET A 51 4.01 5.71 -12.42
N ASN A 52 4.14 7.03 -12.44
CA ASN A 52 3.02 7.94 -12.62
C ASN A 52 2.35 7.73 -13.99
N PHE A 53 3.15 7.57 -15.04
CA PHE A 53 2.66 7.35 -16.40
C PHE A 53 1.84 6.05 -16.52
N PHE A 54 2.40 4.92 -16.07
CA PHE A 54 1.74 3.62 -16.17
C PHE A 54 0.53 3.45 -15.24
N GLN A 55 0.39 4.27 -14.20
CA GLN A 55 -0.80 4.31 -13.35
C GLN A 55 -2.00 5.03 -14.02
N THR A 56 -1.80 5.69 -15.17
CA THR A 56 -2.90 6.37 -15.85
C THR A 56 -3.65 5.42 -16.80
N PRO A 57 -5.00 5.50 -16.86
CA PRO A 57 -5.76 4.85 -17.92
C PRO A 57 -5.40 5.43 -19.31
N PRO A 58 -5.34 4.59 -20.38
CA PRO A 58 -5.63 3.17 -20.37
C PRO A 58 -4.45 2.27 -19.99
N PHE A 59 -3.22 2.80 -19.88
CA PHE A 59 -2.00 2.00 -19.66
C PHE A 59 -2.10 1.06 -18.46
N PHE A 60 -2.66 1.56 -17.36
CA PHE A 60 -2.89 0.78 -16.14
C PHE A 60 -3.64 -0.53 -16.39
N ASN A 61 -4.61 -0.57 -17.32
CA ASN A 61 -5.41 -1.77 -17.57
C ASN A 61 -4.66 -2.85 -18.37
N PHE A 62 -3.48 -2.51 -18.92
CA PHE A 62 -2.74 -3.34 -19.88
C PHE A 62 -1.30 -3.64 -19.43
N LEU A 63 -0.97 -3.48 -18.14
CA LEU A 63 0.40 -3.61 -17.65
C LEU A 63 1.01 -5.02 -17.87
N ARG A 64 0.19 -6.08 -17.83
CA ARG A 64 0.64 -7.47 -18.04
C ARG A 64 0.87 -7.86 -19.49
N ILE A 65 0.57 -6.97 -20.44
CA ILE A 65 0.83 -7.19 -21.87
C ILE A 65 2.02 -6.35 -22.38
N TYR A 66 2.81 -5.80 -21.47
CA TYR A 66 4.02 -5.06 -21.81
C TYR A 66 4.96 -5.91 -22.68
N ASP A 67 5.41 -5.31 -23.76
CA ASP A 67 6.46 -5.82 -24.63
C ASP A 67 7.26 -4.63 -25.19
N LEU A 68 8.57 -4.77 -25.31
CA LEU A 68 9.47 -3.74 -25.82
C LEU A 68 10.04 -4.17 -27.16
N HIS A 69 9.67 -3.45 -28.21
CA HIS A 69 10.06 -3.79 -29.57
C HIS A 69 11.20 -2.91 -30.09
N LEU A 70 12.21 -3.53 -30.68
CA LEU A 70 13.20 -2.85 -31.50
C LEU A 70 12.63 -2.66 -32.91
N HIS A 71 12.59 -1.41 -33.39
CA HIS A 71 12.04 -1.13 -34.72
C HIS A 71 13.04 -1.35 -35.86
N SER A 72 14.35 -1.31 -35.57
CA SER A 72 15.43 -1.41 -36.56
C SER A 72 16.71 -1.96 -35.93
N GLU A 73 17.52 -2.66 -36.71
CA GLU A 73 18.85 -3.14 -36.33
C GLU A 73 19.80 -2.01 -35.89
N TYR A 74 19.55 -0.77 -36.33
CA TYR A 74 20.31 0.41 -35.87
C TYR A 74 20.40 0.49 -34.34
N TYR A 75 19.32 0.16 -33.63
CA TYR A 75 19.26 0.30 -32.19
C TYR A 75 19.99 -0.80 -31.41
N GLU A 76 20.47 -1.86 -32.08
CA GLU A 76 21.25 -2.93 -31.42
C GLU A 76 22.56 -2.42 -30.82
N ILE A 77 23.12 -1.33 -31.37
CA ILE A 77 24.32 -0.70 -30.78
C ILE A 77 24.06 -0.12 -29.38
N TYR A 78 22.79 0.10 -29.03
CA TYR A 78 22.34 0.60 -27.72
C TYR A 78 21.74 -0.50 -26.83
N HIS A 79 22.00 -1.78 -27.16
CA HIS A 79 21.41 -2.94 -26.48
C HIS A 79 21.45 -2.86 -24.95
N GLU A 80 22.60 -2.52 -24.36
CA GLU A 80 22.76 -2.37 -22.91
C GLU A 80 21.84 -1.30 -22.31
N LYS A 81 21.67 -0.16 -23.00
CA LYS A 81 20.78 0.92 -22.54
C LYS A 81 19.31 0.48 -22.61
N ILE A 82 18.97 -0.25 -23.67
CA ILE A 82 17.61 -0.76 -23.91
C ILE A 82 17.25 -1.85 -22.89
N LEU A 83 18.17 -2.75 -22.58
CA LEU A 83 17.99 -3.74 -21.51
C LEU A 83 17.72 -3.06 -20.16
N LYS A 84 18.56 -2.07 -19.79
CA LYS A 84 18.37 -1.30 -18.54
C LYS A 84 17.04 -0.56 -18.51
N LEU A 85 16.61 0.03 -19.63
CA LEU A 85 15.29 0.65 -19.73
C LEU A 85 14.18 -0.39 -19.53
N SER A 86 14.30 -1.56 -20.16
CA SER A 86 13.30 -2.62 -20.04
C SER A 86 13.20 -3.15 -18.62
N GLU A 87 14.33 -3.40 -17.96
CA GLU A 87 14.39 -3.81 -16.55
C GLU A 87 13.72 -2.77 -15.64
N LYS A 88 14.04 -1.49 -15.84
CA LYS A 88 13.42 -0.37 -15.12
C LYS A 88 11.90 -0.33 -15.31
N ILE A 89 11.41 -0.45 -16.55
CA ILE A 89 9.98 -0.49 -16.85
C ILE A 89 9.32 -1.69 -16.17
N ILE A 90 9.87 -2.90 -16.34
CA ILE A 90 9.36 -4.13 -15.73
C ILE A 90 9.26 -3.97 -14.21
N GLN A 91 10.27 -3.35 -13.57
CA GLN A 91 10.24 -3.09 -12.14
C GLN A 91 9.12 -2.15 -11.75
N CYS A 92 8.95 -1.02 -12.45
CA CYS A 92 7.83 -0.10 -12.21
C CYS A 92 6.47 -0.80 -12.38
N LEU A 93 6.30 -1.60 -13.44
CA LEU A 93 5.07 -2.35 -13.70
C LEU A 93 4.78 -3.36 -12.60
N LYS A 94 5.78 -4.14 -12.16
CA LYS A 94 5.67 -5.07 -11.04
C LYS A 94 5.26 -4.35 -9.76
N THR A 95 5.91 -3.24 -9.42
CA THR A 95 5.58 -2.43 -8.24
C THR A 95 4.13 -1.93 -8.30
N ILE A 96 3.67 -1.42 -9.45
CA ILE A 96 2.29 -0.96 -9.61
C ILE A 96 1.29 -2.10 -9.42
N VAL A 97 1.56 -3.28 -10.00
CA VAL A 97 0.69 -4.46 -9.91
C VAL A 97 0.63 -5.00 -8.47
N ILE A 98 1.78 -5.10 -7.80
CA ILE A 98 1.88 -5.56 -6.39
C ILE A 98 1.11 -4.61 -5.46
N TYR A 99 1.19 -3.30 -5.71
CA TYR A 99 0.51 -2.30 -4.87
C TYR A 99 -1.02 -2.41 -4.89
N GLN A 100 -1.61 -3.08 -5.89
CA GLN A 100 -3.06 -3.34 -5.92
C GLN A 100 -3.50 -4.38 -4.88
N GLY A 101 -2.55 -5.17 -4.37
CA GLY A 101 -2.77 -6.30 -3.48
C GLY A 101 -3.23 -7.55 -4.25
N ASP A 102 -2.97 -8.71 -3.65
CA ASP A 102 -3.38 -10.02 -4.14
C ASP A 102 -3.91 -10.94 -3.02
N ASP A 103 -3.65 -10.63 -1.75
CA ASP A 103 -4.09 -11.44 -0.61
C ASP A 103 -5.40 -10.92 0.02
N ILE A 104 -6.48 -11.66 -0.24
CA ILE A 104 -7.76 -11.38 0.42
C ILE A 104 -7.78 -11.79 1.90
N LYS A 105 -6.99 -12.79 2.31
CA LYS A 105 -6.92 -13.22 3.71
C LYS A 105 -6.35 -12.11 4.57
N ASP A 106 -5.30 -11.43 4.11
CA ASP A 106 -4.74 -10.24 4.79
C ASP A 106 -5.78 -9.12 4.94
N THR A 107 -6.54 -8.86 3.88
CA THR A 107 -7.62 -7.85 3.88
C THR A 107 -8.70 -8.21 4.91
N LEU A 108 -9.16 -9.47 4.90
CA LEU A 108 -10.18 -9.98 5.82
C LEU A 108 -9.69 -9.96 7.27
N GLN A 109 -8.46 -10.38 7.53
CA GLN A 109 -7.84 -10.36 8.85
C GLN A 109 -7.79 -8.94 9.41
N GLY A 110 -7.30 -7.98 8.61
CA GLY A 110 -7.25 -6.59 9.04
C GLY A 110 -8.63 -6.05 9.37
N LEU A 111 -9.62 -6.29 8.52
CA LEU A 111 -11.00 -5.87 8.78
C LEU A 111 -11.55 -6.48 10.07
N ALA A 112 -11.39 -7.80 10.25
CA ALA A 112 -11.84 -8.51 11.43
C ALA A 112 -11.25 -7.88 12.71
N GLN A 113 -9.96 -7.59 12.69
CA GLN A 113 -9.26 -6.95 13.80
C GLN A 113 -9.70 -5.49 13.99
N LEU A 114 -9.94 -4.73 12.93
CA LEU A 114 -10.51 -3.40 13.01
C LEU A 114 -11.87 -3.42 13.72
N VAL A 115 -12.79 -4.29 13.29
CA VAL A 115 -14.12 -4.43 13.90
C VAL A 115 -14.00 -4.81 15.38
N TYR A 116 -13.12 -5.76 15.68
CA TYR A 116 -12.83 -6.20 17.05
C TYR A 116 -12.29 -5.07 17.93
N ASN A 117 -11.42 -4.23 17.37
CA ASN A 117 -10.69 -3.18 18.09
C ASN A 117 -11.46 -1.85 18.22
N ILE A 118 -12.56 -1.63 17.47
CA ILE A 118 -13.36 -0.39 17.53
C ILE A 118 -13.72 0.05 18.96
N PRO A 119 -14.27 -0.82 19.84
CA PRO A 119 -14.69 -0.39 21.17
C PRO A 119 -13.51 0.08 22.01
N LYS A 120 -12.37 -0.59 21.81
CA LYS A 120 -11.12 -0.28 22.48
C LYS A 120 -10.53 1.02 21.99
N MET A 121 -10.58 1.27 20.68
CA MET A 121 -10.18 2.53 20.09
C MET A 121 -11.00 3.67 20.68
N ILE A 122 -12.33 3.55 20.66
CA ILE A 122 -13.24 4.60 21.14
C ILE A 122 -13.01 4.93 22.62
N SER A 123 -12.67 3.92 23.43
CA SER A 123 -12.41 4.08 24.86
C SER A 123 -11.00 4.56 25.20
N ASN A 124 -10.17 4.83 24.17
CA ASN A 124 -8.77 5.21 24.33
C ASN A 124 -8.49 6.58 23.68
N PHE A 125 -7.23 6.99 23.74
CA PHE A 125 -6.75 8.29 23.32
C PHE A 125 -6.91 8.55 21.82
N PRO A 126 -7.55 9.65 21.41
CA PRO A 126 -7.61 10.06 20.01
C PRO A 126 -6.27 10.62 19.54
N LEU A 127 -5.82 10.23 18.34
CA LEU A 127 -4.58 10.78 17.78
C LEU A 127 -4.71 12.27 17.42
N GLN A 128 -5.87 12.75 16.95
CA GLN A 128 -5.99 14.14 16.50
C GLN A 128 -5.79 15.13 17.65
N THR A 129 -6.37 14.86 18.82
CA THR A 129 -6.19 15.72 20.00
C THR A 129 -4.74 15.69 20.47
N PHE A 130 -4.08 14.54 20.39
CA PHE A 130 -2.66 14.41 20.69
C PHE A 130 -1.78 15.21 19.71
N ILE A 131 -2.11 15.19 18.42
CA ILE A 131 -1.46 16.03 17.40
C ILE A 131 -1.63 17.49 17.74
N ASP A 132 -2.86 17.94 17.99
CA ASP A 132 -3.16 19.36 18.21
C ASP A 132 -2.39 19.93 19.42
N SER A 133 -2.24 19.14 20.48
CA SER A 133 -1.44 19.49 21.66
C SER A 133 0.08 19.46 21.44
N ASN A 134 0.59 18.72 20.46
CA ASN A 134 2.03 18.48 20.32
C ASN A 134 2.64 18.94 18.99
N LYS A 135 1.82 19.45 18.07
CA LYS A 135 2.27 20.02 16.80
C LYS A 135 3.21 21.20 17.04
N ASN A 136 4.28 21.29 16.27
CA ASN A 136 5.31 22.32 16.34
C ASN A 136 6.16 22.33 17.63
N LYS A 137 6.07 21.32 18.50
CA LYS A 137 6.88 21.28 19.74
C LYS A 137 8.33 20.88 19.52
N ALA A 138 8.60 20.11 18.48
CA ALA A 138 9.95 19.76 18.06
C ALA A 138 10.19 20.22 16.63
N LYS A 139 11.36 20.81 16.36
CA LYS A 139 11.74 21.19 15.00
C LYS A 139 12.11 19.99 14.13
N SER A 140 12.67 18.96 14.75
CA SER A 140 13.32 17.85 14.07
C SER A 140 12.82 16.51 14.60
N ALA A 141 12.63 15.55 13.71
CA ALA A 141 12.27 14.18 14.04
C ALA A 141 13.32 13.19 13.52
N ILE A 142 13.56 12.14 14.29
CA ILE A 142 14.36 10.99 13.88
C ILE A 142 13.41 9.80 13.75
N ILE A 143 13.38 9.18 12.57
CA ILE A 143 12.65 7.95 12.29
C ILE A 143 13.64 6.81 12.31
N VAL A 144 13.42 5.88 13.23
CA VAL A 144 14.30 4.76 13.54
C VAL A 144 13.69 3.48 12.99
N SER A 145 14.35 2.91 11.99
CA SER A 145 13.99 1.64 11.35
C SER A 145 15.04 0.55 11.63
N THR A 146 14.72 -0.70 11.29
CA THR A 146 15.42 -1.90 11.79
C THR A 146 16.54 -2.41 10.86
N GLY A 147 16.92 -1.63 9.87
CA GLY A 147 17.95 -2.01 8.91
C GLY A 147 19.35 -2.16 9.55
N PRO A 148 20.26 -2.94 8.94
CA PRO A 148 21.61 -3.21 9.45
C PRO A 148 22.43 -1.98 9.89
N SER A 149 22.24 -0.80 9.29
CA SER A 149 22.99 0.41 9.64
C SER A 149 22.62 0.98 11.01
N LEU A 150 21.46 0.62 11.58
CA LEU A 150 21.00 1.12 12.87
C LEU A 150 22.05 0.92 13.96
N SER A 151 22.71 -0.25 13.99
CA SER A 151 23.72 -0.58 15.00
C SER A 151 24.87 0.45 15.05
N LYS A 152 25.20 1.10 13.93
CA LYS A 152 26.24 2.14 13.87
C LYS A 152 25.81 3.45 14.52
N GLN A 153 24.51 3.68 14.66
CA GLN A 153 23.91 4.96 15.05
C GLN A 153 23.45 4.99 16.51
N LEU A 154 23.37 3.83 17.19
CA LEU A 154 22.81 3.70 18.55
C LEU A 154 23.52 4.59 19.58
N SER A 155 24.86 4.63 19.60
CA SER A 155 25.60 5.44 20.57
C SER A 155 25.33 6.94 20.41
N LEU A 156 25.30 7.42 19.17
CA LEU A 156 24.94 8.82 18.88
C LEU A 156 23.48 9.10 19.19
N LEU A 157 22.57 8.20 18.82
CA LEU A 157 21.15 8.35 19.12
C LEU A 157 20.94 8.47 20.63
N LYS A 158 21.60 7.63 21.44
CA LYS A 158 21.58 7.71 22.90
C LYS A 158 22.07 9.06 23.43
N GLN A 159 23.14 9.59 22.84
CA GLN A 159 23.73 10.89 23.23
C GLN A 159 22.78 12.06 22.95
N TYR A 160 22.08 12.05 21.81
CA TYR A 160 21.25 13.18 21.36
C TYR A 160 19.74 12.98 21.58
N GLN A 161 19.32 11.88 22.23
CA GLN A 161 17.91 11.48 22.25
C GLN A 161 16.96 12.52 22.85
N ASP A 162 17.42 13.35 23.76
CA ASP A 162 16.59 14.38 24.41
C ASP A 162 16.32 15.59 23.52
N ASN A 163 17.08 15.76 22.42
CA ASN A 163 16.99 16.92 21.52
C ASN A 163 16.11 16.71 20.28
N PHE A 164 15.60 15.50 20.06
CA PHE A 164 14.85 15.13 18.85
C PHE A 164 13.54 14.45 19.22
N SER A 165 12.49 14.61 18.40
CA SER A 165 11.34 13.72 18.48
C SER A 165 11.68 12.37 17.83
N ILE A 166 11.63 11.27 18.60
CA ILE A 166 12.06 9.94 18.14
C ILE A 166 10.83 9.08 17.85
N PHE A 167 10.69 8.71 16.58
CA PHE A 167 9.71 7.75 16.08
C PHE A 167 10.41 6.41 15.82
N CYS A 168 10.05 5.39 16.58
CA CYS A 168 10.58 4.05 16.44
C CYS A 168 9.55 3.16 15.76
N VAL A 169 9.95 2.38 14.75
CA VAL A 169 9.11 1.27 14.27
C VAL A 169 9.15 0.13 15.31
N ASP A 170 8.05 -0.60 15.45
CA ASP A 170 7.88 -1.77 16.33
C ASP A 170 9.10 -2.71 16.39
N SER A 171 9.63 -3.11 15.24
CA SER A 171 10.76 -4.04 15.11
C SER A 171 12.09 -3.49 15.62
N SER A 172 12.23 -2.15 15.73
CA SER A 172 13.40 -1.49 16.31
C SER A 172 13.28 -1.28 17.82
N TYR A 173 12.08 -1.47 18.38
CA TYR A 173 11.81 -1.10 19.78
C TYR A 173 12.71 -1.84 20.77
N SER A 174 12.84 -3.16 20.61
CA SER A 174 13.68 -3.99 21.49
C SER A 174 15.17 -3.62 21.39
N ILE A 175 15.65 -3.26 20.19
CA ILE A 175 17.04 -2.83 19.98
C ILE A 175 17.30 -1.53 20.75
N LEU A 176 16.40 -0.55 20.65
CA LEU A 176 16.53 0.73 21.34
C LEU A 176 16.48 0.53 22.85
N ALA A 177 15.51 -0.24 23.34
CA ALA A 177 15.35 -0.49 24.77
C ALA A 177 16.57 -1.19 25.40
N LYS A 178 17.16 -2.18 24.72
CA LYS A 178 18.39 -2.86 25.15
C LYS A 178 19.63 -1.96 25.19
N ASN A 179 19.60 -0.81 24.51
CA ASN A 179 20.69 0.17 24.47
C ASN A 179 20.43 1.41 25.35
N ASP A 180 19.40 1.34 26.20
CA ASP A 180 18.88 2.45 27.02
C ASP A 180 18.53 3.70 26.20
N ILE A 181 17.92 3.49 25.03
CA ILE A 181 17.39 4.55 24.18
C ILE A 181 15.89 4.54 24.32
N LYS A 182 15.33 5.70 24.64
CA LYS A 182 13.92 5.88 24.87
C LYS A 182 13.27 6.63 23.71
N PRO A 183 12.55 5.95 22.81
CA PRO A 183 11.78 6.64 21.79
C PRO A 183 10.60 7.38 22.41
N ASP A 184 10.12 8.43 21.75
CA ASP A 184 8.89 9.13 22.19
C ASP A 184 7.65 8.37 21.69
N PHE A 185 7.75 7.83 20.47
CA PHE A 185 6.68 7.10 19.80
C PHE A 185 7.17 5.75 19.31
N VAL A 186 6.38 4.70 19.55
CA VAL A 186 6.57 3.38 18.93
C VAL A 186 5.38 3.08 18.05
N LEU A 187 5.60 2.87 16.76
CA LEU A 187 4.54 2.65 15.78
C LEU A 187 4.45 1.17 15.42
N MET A 188 3.22 0.66 15.28
CA MET A 188 2.96 -0.67 14.77
C MET A 188 1.81 -0.60 13.77
N SER A 189 2.06 -1.09 12.56
CA SER A 189 1.07 -1.11 11.47
C SER A 189 0.65 -2.53 11.08
N GLU A 190 1.48 -3.51 11.43
CA GLU A 190 1.30 -4.91 11.05
C GLU A 190 0.28 -5.63 11.92
N ARG A 191 -0.38 -6.61 11.30
CA ARG A 191 -1.61 -7.23 11.82
C ARG A 191 -1.47 -8.69 12.23
N THR A 192 -0.26 -9.22 12.17
CA THR A 192 0.03 -10.63 12.46
C THR A 192 0.27 -10.85 13.95
N HIS A 193 0.18 -12.12 14.39
CA HIS A 193 0.59 -12.46 15.75
C HIS A 193 2.09 -12.20 15.96
N PHE A 194 2.91 -12.43 14.94
CA PHE A 194 4.36 -12.20 14.98
C PHE A 194 4.70 -10.73 15.23
N SER A 195 4.03 -9.78 14.56
CA SER A 195 4.25 -8.36 14.83
C SER A 195 3.81 -7.96 16.24
N ALA A 196 2.72 -8.55 16.75
CA ALA A 196 2.30 -8.31 18.13
C ALA A 196 3.32 -8.79 19.17
N ASP A 197 4.01 -9.90 18.91
CA ASP A 197 5.02 -10.45 19.82
C ASP A 197 6.24 -9.51 19.98
N LEU A 198 6.49 -8.60 19.04
CA LEU A 198 7.51 -7.54 19.18
C LEU A 198 7.25 -6.64 20.39
N LEU A 199 5.99 -6.50 20.81
CA LEU A 199 5.57 -5.73 21.98
C LEU A 199 5.38 -6.60 23.23
N LYS A 200 5.64 -7.92 23.16
CA LYS A 200 5.44 -8.84 24.29
C LYS A 200 6.40 -8.58 25.43
N GLN A 201 7.65 -8.24 25.12
CA GLN A 201 8.65 -7.86 26.12
C GLN A 201 8.36 -6.46 26.65
N ASN A 202 8.56 -6.30 27.96
CA ASN A 202 8.51 -5.02 28.66
C ASN A 202 9.92 -4.62 29.10
N TYR A 203 10.15 -3.31 29.13
CA TYR A 203 11.40 -2.68 29.50
C TYR A 203 11.08 -1.54 30.45
N GLU A 204 10.80 -1.85 31.72
CA GLU A 204 10.16 -0.93 32.69
C GLU A 204 10.82 0.46 32.78
N ASN A 205 12.15 0.52 32.70
CA ASN A 205 12.92 1.78 32.73
C ASN A 205 12.76 2.63 31.46
N ILE A 206 12.46 1.99 30.34
CA ILE A 206 12.32 2.61 29.01
C ILE A 206 10.86 2.94 28.70
N ASP A 207 9.94 2.00 29.01
CA ASP A 207 8.50 2.06 28.70
C ASP A 207 7.81 3.34 29.21
N LYS A 208 8.29 3.90 30.32
CA LYS A 208 7.66 5.05 30.98
C LYS A 208 7.57 6.25 30.05
N ASN A 209 6.37 6.80 29.81
CA ASN A 209 6.12 7.96 28.95
C ASN A 209 6.30 7.73 27.43
N ILE A 210 6.50 6.49 26.98
CA ILE A 210 6.40 6.16 25.55
C ILE A 210 4.91 6.11 25.18
N ILE A 211 4.56 6.62 23.99
CA ILE A 211 3.24 6.44 23.42
C ILE A 211 3.32 5.44 22.26
N PHE A 212 2.65 4.29 22.43
CA PHE A 212 2.53 3.28 21.39
C PHE A 212 1.37 3.63 20.45
N ILE A 213 1.65 3.79 19.16
CA ILE A 213 0.67 4.22 18.15
C ILE A 213 0.44 3.04 17.21
N LEU A 214 -0.71 2.39 17.39
CA LEU A 214 -1.08 1.16 16.68
C LEU A 214 -2.17 1.48 15.66
N LEU A 215 -2.10 0.88 14.46
CA LEU A 215 -3.29 0.88 13.58
C LEU A 215 -4.39 0.02 14.20
N THR A 216 -5.66 0.35 13.92
CA THR A 216 -6.81 -0.48 14.34
C THR A 216 -6.79 -1.89 13.77
N LEU A 217 -6.02 -2.13 12.70
CA LEU A 217 -5.78 -3.43 12.09
C LEU A 217 -4.82 -4.30 12.93
N SER A 218 -4.23 -3.77 14.00
CA SER A 218 -3.26 -4.50 14.83
C SER A 218 -3.86 -5.74 15.47
N HIS A 219 -3.05 -6.81 15.60
CA HIS A 219 -3.49 -8.02 16.27
C HIS A 219 -3.86 -7.75 17.75
N PRO A 220 -5.00 -8.26 18.27
CA PRO A 220 -5.46 -7.99 19.63
C PRO A 220 -4.45 -8.31 20.75
N SER A 221 -3.56 -9.29 20.52
CA SER A 221 -2.47 -9.61 21.46
C SER A 221 -1.58 -8.41 21.77
N ALA A 222 -1.27 -7.57 20.78
CA ALA A 222 -0.42 -6.39 21.00
C ALA A 222 -1.05 -5.42 22.01
N ILE A 223 -2.35 -5.17 21.84
CA ILE A 223 -3.15 -4.36 22.78
C ILE A 223 -3.08 -5.00 24.17
N LYS A 224 -3.33 -6.31 24.27
CA LYS A 224 -3.28 -7.04 25.55
C LYS A 224 -1.90 -6.93 26.22
N TYR A 225 -0.80 -7.03 25.46
CA TYR A 225 0.54 -6.88 26.00
C TYR A 225 0.79 -5.47 26.55
N LEU A 226 0.33 -4.44 25.86
CA LEU A 226 0.46 -3.05 26.31
C LEU A 226 -0.34 -2.81 27.59
N GLU A 227 -1.57 -3.33 27.66
CA GLU A 227 -2.45 -3.15 28.82
C GLU A 227 -1.98 -3.89 30.07
N ASN A 228 -1.50 -5.13 29.90
CA ASN A 228 -0.98 -5.94 31.01
C ASN A 228 0.26 -5.33 31.67
N THR A 229 0.87 -4.32 31.06
CA THR A 229 2.12 -3.68 31.49
C THR A 229 1.95 -2.16 31.67
N ASP A 230 0.71 -1.66 31.68
CA ASP A 230 0.33 -0.24 31.78
C ASP A 230 1.04 0.71 30.78
N ARG A 231 1.46 0.18 29.62
CA ARG A 231 2.02 0.97 28.53
C ARG A 231 0.93 1.76 27.84
N LYS A 232 1.16 3.07 27.64
CA LYS A 232 0.16 3.96 27.05
C LYS A 232 0.16 3.80 25.55
N TYR A 233 -1.03 3.65 24.98
CA TYR A 233 -1.18 3.42 23.55
C TYR A 233 -2.40 4.14 23.00
N MET A 234 -2.41 4.36 21.69
CA MET A 234 -3.56 4.81 20.93
C MET A 234 -3.82 3.85 19.77
N LEU A 235 -5.08 3.73 19.39
CA LEU A 235 -5.50 3.01 18.18
C LEU A 235 -5.94 4.03 17.14
N VAL A 236 -5.31 3.96 15.97
CA VAL A 236 -5.52 4.92 14.89
C VAL A 236 -6.24 4.20 13.76
N PRO A 237 -7.38 4.71 13.27
CA PRO A 237 -8.10 4.06 12.19
C PRO A 237 -7.25 4.07 10.92
N TYR A 238 -7.09 2.90 10.33
CA TYR A 238 -6.65 2.80 8.94
C TYR A 238 -7.74 3.39 8.05
N THR A 239 -7.37 4.13 7.00
CA THR A 239 -8.38 4.74 6.12
C THR A 239 -9.01 3.68 5.22
N THR A 240 -10.29 3.39 5.46
CA THR A 240 -11.08 2.41 4.71
C THR A 240 -12.50 2.94 4.50
N LYS A 241 -13.04 2.67 3.30
CA LYS A 241 -14.45 2.90 2.94
C LYS A 241 -15.43 2.18 3.86
N PHE A 242 -15.00 1.09 4.50
CA PHE A 242 -15.79 0.36 5.49
C PHE A 242 -16.21 1.25 6.67
N ILE A 243 -15.36 2.22 7.03
CA ILE A 243 -15.57 3.10 8.19
C ILE A 243 -15.77 4.58 7.82
N ASP A 244 -15.82 4.95 6.54
CA ASP A 244 -15.96 6.35 6.11
C ASP A 244 -17.14 7.08 6.79
N ASN A 245 -18.25 6.35 7.01
CA ASN A 245 -19.45 6.90 7.63
C ASN A 245 -19.38 7.02 9.16
N LEU A 246 -18.32 6.51 9.82
CA LEU A 246 -18.20 6.51 11.28
C LEU A 246 -17.83 7.89 11.84
N ASN A 247 -17.25 8.79 11.04
CA ASN A 247 -16.81 10.13 11.47
C ASN A 247 -15.79 10.07 12.64
N PHE A 248 -14.81 9.17 12.55
CA PHE A 248 -13.70 9.06 13.51
C PHE A 248 -12.65 10.17 13.37
N LYS A 249 -13.06 11.40 13.00
CA LYS A 249 -12.13 12.52 12.76
C LYS A 249 -11.23 12.82 13.97
N SER A 250 -11.74 12.67 15.19
CA SER A 250 -10.96 12.86 16.42
C SER A 250 -9.84 11.82 16.57
N PHE A 251 -9.98 10.63 16.00
CA PHE A 251 -8.95 9.58 16.08
C PHE A 251 -7.85 9.75 15.04
N GLY A 252 -7.88 10.82 14.23
CA GLY A 252 -6.96 11.02 13.12
C GLY A 252 -7.09 9.90 12.08
N ASN A 253 -6.10 9.79 11.20
CA ASN A 253 -5.95 8.65 10.32
C ASN A 253 -4.48 8.42 9.97
N LEU A 254 -4.15 7.16 9.67
CA LEU A 254 -2.87 6.78 9.09
C LEU A 254 -3.18 5.93 7.85
N SER A 255 -2.70 6.38 6.70
CA SER A 255 -2.90 5.71 5.40
C SER A 255 -1.71 5.90 4.46
N ALA A 256 -0.59 6.41 4.98
CA ALA A 256 0.45 7.00 4.16
C ALA A 256 1.31 5.99 3.40
N GLY A 257 1.21 4.71 3.72
CA GLY A 257 1.64 3.64 2.84
C GLY A 257 2.02 2.38 3.61
N SER A 258 2.25 1.33 2.83
CA SER A 258 2.41 -0.08 3.17
C SER A 258 3.49 -0.44 4.21
N THR A 259 4.09 0.50 4.94
CA THR A 259 5.11 0.23 5.97
C THR A 259 4.94 1.08 7.23
N VAL A 260 5.43 0.55 8.35
CA VAL A 260 5.48 1.25 9.65
C VAL A 260 6.29 2.56 9.55
N ALA A 261 7.42 2.53 8.85
CA ALA A 261 8.30 3.70 8.69
C ALA A 261 7.64 4.84 7.90
N LEU A 262 6.81 4.52 6.90
CA LEU A 262 6.07 5.51 6.14
C LEU A 262 4.93 6.14 6.95
N ASN A 263 4.28 5.38 7.83
CA ASN A 263 3.35 5.93 8.81
C ASN A 263 4.06 6.83 9.83
N ALA A 264 5.28 6.48 10.27
CA ALA A 264 6.10 7.34 11.11
C ALA A 264 6.48 8.65 10.40
N LEU A 265 6.88 8.57 9.13
CA LEU A 265 7.16 9.72 8.27
C LEU A 265 5.96 10.64 8.13
N HIS A 266 4.80 10.06 7.87
CA HIS A 266 3.56 10.82 7.76
C HIS A 266 3.22 11.55 9.04
N LEU A 267 3.31 10.85 10.16
CA LEU A 267 3.01 11.43 11.46
C LEU A 267 4.02 12.53 11.83
N ALA A 268 5.30 12.34 11.54
CA ALA A 268 6.33 13.37 11.70
C ALA A 268 5.99 14.64 10.88
N CYS A 269 5.48 14.48 9.66
CA CYS A 269 5.02 15.61 8.84
C CYS A 269 3.77 16.29 9.44
N ILE A 270 2.82 15.52 9.98
CA ILE A 270 1.59 16.07 10.61
C ILE A 270 1.92 16.88 11.87
N PHE A 271 2.86 16.41 12.69
CA PHE A 271 3.42 17.17 13.83
C PHE A 271 4.22 18.40 13.38
N ASN A 272 4.47 18.57 12.08
CA ASN A 272 5.16 19.68 11.45
C ASN A 272 6.65 19.80 11.81
N HIS A 273 7.32 18.66 12.02
CA HIS A 273 8.79 18.61 12.12
C HIS A 273 9.40 19.02 10.77
N LYS A 274 10.21 20.07 10.74
CA LYS A 274 10.78 20.62 9.49
C LYS A 274 11.94 19.81 8.94
N ASN A 275 12.72 19.19 9.82
CA ASN A 275 13.80 18.27 9.46
C ASN A 275 13.41 16.86 9.90
N ILE A 276 13.38 15.92 8.96
CA ILE A 276 13.04 14.52 9.24
C ILE A 276 14.22 13.65 8.81
N ILE A 277 14.82 12.95 9.76
CA ILE A 277 16.07 12.21 9.61
C ILE A 277 15.77 10.72 9.69
N PHE A 278 16.21 9.96 8.69
CA PHE A 278 16.07 8.50 8.69
C PHE A 278 17.36 7.83 9.15
N ILE A 279 17.22 6.91 10.11
CA ILE A 279 18.30 6.02 10.55
C ILE A 279 17.80 4.57 10.54
N GLY A 280 18.68 3.60 10.25
CA GLY A 280 18.31 2.21 10.02
C GLY A 280 17.28 1.97 8.90
N GLN A 281 16.99 2.95 8.05
CA GLN A 281 16.13 2.81 6.87
C GLN A 281 16.96 2.37 5.66
N ASP A 282 17.56 1.19 5.73
CA ASP A 282 18.51 0.76 4.70
C ASP A 282 17.83 0.35 3.40
N LEU A 283 16.71 -0.39 3.49
CA LEU A 283 16.01 -0.95 2.33
C LEU A 283 16.96 -1.77 1.42
N ALA A 284 17.98 -2.36 2.02
CA ALA A 284 19.07 -3.07 1.40
C ALA A 284 19.70 -4.04 2.42
N TYR A 285 20.36 -5.08 1.91
CA TYR A 285 21.15 -5.99 2.74
C TYR A 285 22.42 -5.28 3.24
N GLY A 286 22.87 -5.64 4.44
CA GLY A 286 24.19 -5.28 4.94
C GLY A 286 25.30 -5.91 4.10
N GLN A 287 26.53 -5.40 4.22
CA GLN A 287 27.69 -5.97 3.52
C GLN A 287 27.96 -7.42 3.92
N ASP A 288 27.58 -7.81 5.13
CA ASP A 288 27.63 -9.16 5.67
C ASP A 288 26.41 -10.02 5.29
N GLY A 289 25.52 -9.50 4.43
CA GLY A 289 24.31 -10.18 3.98
C GLY A 289 23.12 -10.07 4.95
N LYS A 290 23.28 -9.43 6.12
CA LYS A 290 22.20 -9.30 7.11
C LYS A 290 21.05 -8.45 6.59
N THR A 291 19.85 -8.81 7.02
CA THR A 291 18.59 -8.12 6.68
C THR A 291 18.19 -7.09 7.74
N HIS A 292 18.62 -7.28 9.00
CA HIS A 292 18.25 -6.47 10.14
C HIS A 292 19.47 -6.18 11.04
N ALA A 293 19.37 -5.14 11.87
CA ALA A 293 20.36 -4.83 12.90
C ALA A 293 20.42 -5.90 14.01
N SER A 294 21.61 -6.03 14.62
CA SER A 294 21.83 -6.96 15.73
C SER A 294 20.92 -6.67 16.92
N GLY A 295 20.35 -7.74 17.51
CA GLY A 295 19.40 -7.64 18.62
C GLY A 295 17.93 -7.58 18.21
N TYR A 296 17.62 -7.72 16.91
CA TYR A 296 16.27 -7.93 16.38
C TYR A 296 15.61 -9.16 17.03
N TYR A 297 14.29 -9.15 17.16
CA TYR A 297 13.58 -10.17 17.95
C TYR A 297 13.58 -11.57 17.33
N TYR A 298 13.60 -11.65 15.99
CA TYR A 298 13.59 -12.90 15.21
C TYR A 298 14.90 -13.06 14.44
N GLU A 299 16.06 -13.01 15.12
CA GLU A 299 17.35 -13.25 14.45
C GLU A 299 17.30 -14.55 13.61
N ASP A 300 17.91 -14.53 12.42
CA ASP A 300 18.13 -15.66 11.51
C ASP A 300 16.95 -16.21 10.68
N ASP A 301 16.10 -15.35 10.10
CA ASP A 301 15.35 -15.75 8.90
C ASP A 301 16.13 -15.39 7.64
N GLU A 302 16.77 -16.39 7.01
CA GLU A 302 17.25 -16.29 5.63
C GLU A 302 16.05 -16.06 4.70
N ILE A 303 15.76 -14.80 4.39
CA ILE A 303 14.79 -14.46 3.35
C ILE A 303 15.44 -14.82 2.02
N ASN A 304 15.05 -15.98 1.49
CA ASN A 304 15.53 -16.53 0.21
C ASN A 304 14.81 -15.84 -0.97
N ASP A 305 14.86 -14.50 -0.98
CA ASP A 305 14.28 -13.67 -2.03
C ASP A 305 15.28 -13.48 -3.18
N ILE A 306 14.74 -13.29 -4.38
CA ILE A 306 15.54 -12.89 -5.54
C ILE A 306 16.15 -11.53 -5.25
N LYS A 307 17.48 -11.48 -5.16
CA LYS A 307 18.23 -10.24 -4.95
C LYS A 307 18.14 -9.36 -6.19
N GLU A 308 17.68 -8.15 -5.97
CA GLU A 308 17.71 -7.04 -6.92
C GLU A 308 18.83 -6.07 -6.55
N LYS A 309 19.10 -5.10 -7.42
CA LYS A 309 20.04 -4.02 -7.14
C LYS A 309 19.31 -2.69 -7.06
N ALA A 310 19.77 -1.83 -6.17
CA ALA A 310 19.36 -0.43 -6.10
C ALA A 310 20.60 0.45 -6.02
N LEU A 311 20.47 1.70 -6.46
CA LEU A 311 21.53 2.70 -6.30
C LEU A 311 21.83 2.89 -4.81
N ALA A 312 23.09 2.80 -4.43
CA ALA A 312 23.55 2.93 -3.05
C ALA A 312 23.56 4.38 -2.59
N TYR A 313 23.51 4.58 -1.27
CA TYR A 313 23.86 5.85 -0.64
C TYR A 313 25.15 6.42 -1.25
N GLY A 314 25.14 7.70 -1.62
CA GLY A 314 26.25 8.39 -2.30
C GLY A 314 26.18 8.37 -3.83
N GLY A 315 25.25 7.61 -4.42
CA GLY A 315 24.87 7.71 -5.83
C GLY A 315 25.87 7.15 -6.86
N GLN A 316 26.91 6.44 -6.42
CA GLN A 316 27.94 5.90 -7.33
C GLN A 316 27.94 4.37 -7.43
N ASN A 317 27.58 3.66 -6.35
CA ASN A 317 27.63 2.21 -6.27
C ASN A 317 26.23 1.60 -6.21
N GLU A 318 26.15 0.27 -6.25
CA GLU A 318 24.89 -0.47 -6.06
C GLU A 318 24.91 -1.24 -4.73
N VAL A 319 23.73 -1.42 -4.14
CA VAL A 319 23.50 -2.33 -3.01
C VAL A 319 22.50 -3.39 -3.41
N PHE A 320 22.62 -4.58 -2.82
CA PHE A 320 21.61 -5.60 -2.95
C PHE A 320 20.37 -5.23 -2.14
N THR A 321 19.21 -5.43 -2.73
CA THR A 321 17.89 -5.30 -2.10
C THR A 321 17.00 -6.45 -2.59
N HIS A 322 15.73 -6.46 -2.24
CA HIS A 322 14.74 -7.34 -2.86
C HIS A 322 13.48 -6.55 -3.24
N SER A 323 12.61 -7.17 -4.03
CA SER A 323 11.46 -6.53 -4.67
C SER A 323 10.56 -5.74 -3.71
N THR A 324 10.30 -6.29 -2.53
CA THR A 324 9.46 -5.67 -1.50
C THR A 324 10.11 -4.43 -0.89
N TRP A 325 11.39 -4.50 -0.51
CA TRP A 325 12.11 -3.32 0.00
C TRP A 325 12.28 -2.24 -1.06
N ASN A 326 12.54 -2.62 -2.31
CA ASN A 326 12.61 -1.66 -3.40
C ASN A 326 11.24 -0.99 -3.64
N THR A 327 10.14 -1.74 -3.52
CA THR A 327 8.78 -1.17 -3.53
C THR A 327 8.57 -0.17 -2.38
N PHE A 328 9.06 -0.48 -1.17
CA PHE A 328 9.00 0.44 -0.03
C PHE A 328 9.80 1.72 -0.27
N ARG A 329 11.00 1.59 -0.88
CA ARG A 329 11.86 2.71 -1.29
C ARG A 329 11.12 3.64 -2.25
N LEU A 330 10.60 3.09 -3.35
CA LEU A 330 9.86 3.86 -4.37
C LEU A 330 8.61 4.53 -3.78
N THR A 331 7.88 3.84 -2.91
CA THR A 331 6.70 4.39 -2.24
C THR A 331 7.07 5.58 -1.34
N MET A 332 8.16 5.46 -0.58
CA MET A 332 8.67 6.54 0.26
C MET A 332 9.13 7.75 -0.58
N GLN A 333 9.84 7.52 -1.69
CA GLN A 333 10.26 8.58 -2.62
C GLN A 333 9.06 9.34 -3.19
N ASN A 334 8.02 8.61 -3.63
CA ASN A 334 6.79 9.23 -4.14
C ASN A 334 6.10 10.08 -3.05
N TYR A 335 6.02 9.57 -1.82
CA TYR A 335 5.48 10.33 -0.71
C TYR A 335 6.29 11.61 -0.45
N ILE A 336 7.61 11.51 -0.38
CA ILE A 336 8.53 12.63 -0.17
C ILE A 336 8.37 13.72 -1.25
N ALA A 337 8.30 13.32 -2.52
CA ALA A 337 8.14 14.23 -3.66
C ALA A 337 6.87 15.11 -3.55
N GLN A 338 5.83 14.62 -2.85
CA GLN A 338 4.57 15.33 -2.65
C GLN A 338 4.57 16.24 -1.41
N LYS A 339 5.58 16.19 -0.53
CA LYS A 339 5.61 16.93 0.74
C LYS A 339 6.52 18.16 0.69
N LYS A 340 5.97 19.25 0.13
CA LYS A 340 6.60 20.58 0.15
C LYS A 340 6.70 21.14 1.57
N GLY A 341 7.77 21.90 1.84
CA GLY A 341 7.97 22.61 3.12
C GLY A 341 8.60 21.76 4.23
N PHE A 342 9.10 20.58 3.89
CA PHE A 342 9.84 19.65 4.74
C PHE A 342 11.20 19.36 4.11
N LYS A 343 12.21 19.06 4.93
CA LYS A 343 13.49 18.54 4.50
C LYS A 343 13.66 17.13 5.04
N PHE A 344 14.00 16.20 4.16
CA PHE A 344 14.18 14.80 4.47
C PHE A 344 15.65 14.46 4.34
N TYR A 345 16.23 13.82 5.36
CA TYR A 345 17.63 13.47 5.40
C TYR A 345 17.77 11.95 5.47
N ASN A 346 18.48 11.39 4.50
CA ASN A 346 18.89 10.00 4.57
C ASN A 346 20.23 9.96 5.30
N ALA A 347 20.25 9.38 6.50
CA ALA A 347 21.46 9.20 7.29
C ALA A 347 21.91 7.73 7.37
N THR A 348 21.43 6.87 6.47
CA THR A 348 21.67 5.42 6.48
C THR A 348 22.89 5.02 5.64
N GLU A 349 24.08 5.35 6.14
CA GLU A 349 25.34 5.03 5.46
C GLU A 349 25.52 3.51 5.27
N GLY A 350 25.39 3.07 4.02
CA GLY A 350 25.44 1.67 3.60
C GLY A 350 24.10 1.10 3.09
N GLY A 351 23.02 1.87 3.16
CA GLY A 351 21.72 1.52 2.60
C GLY A 351 21.54 1.94 1.14
N ALA A 352 20.31 1.75 0.63
CA ALA A 352 19.89 2.24 -0.67
C ALA A 352 19.67 3.77 -0.66
N ARG A 353 19.92 4.40 -1.80
CA ARG A 353 19.58 5.80 -2.04
C ARG A 353 18.06 5.97 -2.10
N ILE A 354 17.57 6.92 -1.32
CA ILE A 354 16.16 7.34 -1.32
C ILE A 354 16.07 8.69 -2.02
N GLU A 355 15.63 8.69 -3.28
CA GLU A 355 15.46 9.89 -4.09
C GLU A 355 14.54 10.92 -3.41
N GLY A 356 14.89 12.21 -3.50
CA GLY A 356 14.19 13.29 -2.81
C GLY A 356 14.63 13.55 -1.36
N THR A 357 15.57 12.75 -0.83
CA THR A 357 16.25 13.03 0.44
C THR A 357 17.61 13.70 0.23
N ILE A 358 18.11 14.36 1.27
CA ILE A 358 19.48 14.86 1.36
C ILE A 358 20.30 13.80 2.10
N GLU A 359 21.27 13.21 1.43
CA GLU A 359 22.24 12.31 2.07
C GLU A 359 23.16 13.12 2.99
N LYS A 360 23.14 12.80 4.28
CA LYS A 360 23.96 13.48 5.29
C LYS A 360 24.30 12.52 6.44
N PRO A 361 25.57 12.44 6.90
CA PRO A 361 25.94 11.61 8.04
C PRO A 361 25.09 11.91 9.29
N PHE A 362 24.77 10.87 10.06
CA PHE A 362 23.87 11.02 11.21
C PHE A 362 24.40 12.00 12.25
N LYS A 363 25.72 11.99 12.49
CA LYS A 363 26.38 12.92 13.41
C LYS A 363 26.16 14.38 13.01
N GLU A 364 26.34 14.71 11.73
CA GLU A 364 26.13 16.07 11.22
C GLU A 364 24.65 16.48 11.35
N CYS A 365 23.72 15.55 11.11
CA CYS A 365 22.30 15.82 11.34
C CYS A 365 22.01 16.14 12.81
N CYS A 366 22.60 15.38 13.75
CA CYS A 366 22.44 15.62 15.18
C CYS A 366 22.98 16.99 15.61
N GLU A 367 24.15 17.37 15.11
CA GLU A 367 24.81 18.63 15.46
C GLU A 367 24.11 19.86 14.84
N GLU A 368 23.62 19.76 13.61
CA GLU A 368 22.97 20.89 12.90
C GLU A 368 21.53 21.12 13.32
N PHE A 369 20.77 20.05 13.61
CA PHE A 369 19.31 20.12 13.79
C PHE A 369 18.86 19.97 15.24
N LEU A 370 19.78 20.12 16.17
CA LEU A 370 19.58 20.02 17.61
C LEU A 370 18.53 21.04 18.10
N ASP A 371 17.57 20.57 18.90
CA ASP A 371 16.59 21.44 19.56
C ASP A 371 16.84 21.47 21.08
N GLU A 372 17.62 22.44 21.54
CA GLU A 372 17.95 22.61 22.98
C GLU A 372 16.73 22.97 23.84
N LYS A 373 15.65 23.44 23.20
CA LYS A 373 14.42 23.87 23.89
C LYS A 373 13.35 22.78 23.91
N LEU A 374 13.62 21.63 23.29
CA LEU A 374 12.67 20.53 23.27
C LEU A 374 12.40 20.05 24.69
N THR A 375 11.14 20.12 25.11
CA THR A 375 10.70 19.61 26.40
C THR A 375 10.08 18.23 26.21
N LYS A 376 10.59 17.25 26.96
CA LYS A 376 10.07 15.88 27.01
C LYS A 376 9.62 15.53 28.44
N PRO A 377 8.64 14.61 28.60
CA PRO A 377 7.86 13.97 27.54
C PRO A 377 6.88 14.93 26.87
N PHE A 378 6.40 14.57 25.68
CA PHE A 378 5.30 15.27 25.02
C PHE A 378 4.03 15.27 25.88
N GLU A 379 3.14 16.25 25.65
CA GLU A 379 1.91 16.39 26.43
C GLU A 379 1.04 15.14 26.31
N LYS A 380 0.53 14.67 27.45
CA LYS A 380 -0.26 13.43 27.49
C LYS A 380 -1.56 13.59 26.71
N PRO A 381 -1.97 12.55 25.97
CA PRO A 381 -3.27 12.57 25.32
C PRO A 381 -4.42 12.57 26.34
N MET A 382 -5.57 13.13 25.93
CA MET A 382 -6.80 13.15 26.72
C MET A 382 -7.86 12.23 26.12
N LEU A 383 -8.66 11.58 26.97
CA LEU A 383 -9.80 10.77 26.54
C LEU A 383 -10.93 11.67 26.04
N LEU A 384 -11.79 11.12 25.17
CA LEU A 384 -13.06 11.76 24.82
C LEU A 384 -14.05 11.69 25.98
N ASP A 385 -14.98 12.64 26.04
CA ASP A 385 -16.12 12.57 26.95
C ASP A 385 -16.93 11.28 26.73
N GLU A 386 -17.42 10.69 27.83
CA GLU A 386 -18.16 9.43 27.80
C GLU A 386 -19.39 9.49 26.87
N ASN A 387 -20.10 10.62 26.84
CA ASN A 387 -21.24 10.82 25.95
C ASN A 387 -20.84 10.74 24.46
N ILE A 388 -19.67 11.28 24.10
CA ILE A 388 -19.14 11.22 22.73
C ILE A 388 -18.74 9.77 22.41
N GLN A 389 -18.08 9.08 23.34
CA GLN A 389 -17.75 7.67 23.18
C GLN A 389 -19.01 6.82 22.94
N ASN A 390 -20.05 7.00 23.75
CA ASN A 390 -21.32 6.27 23.65
C ASN A 390 -22.01 6.49 22.31
N ALA A 391 -22.03 7.74 21.82
CA ALA A 391 -22.56 8.06 20.50
C ALA A 391 -21.76 7.37 19.36
N LEU A 392 -20.43 7.33 19.47
CA LEU A 392 -19.57 6.65 18.50
C LEU A 392 -19.76 5.12 18.51
N LEU A 393 -19.93 4.50 19.68
CA LEU A 393 -20.20 3.06 19.79
C LEU A 393 -21.52 2.69 19.11
N LEU A 394 -22.60 3.42 19.41
CA LEU A 394 -23.92 3.20 18.79
C LEU A 394 -23.87 3.39 17.27
N LYS A 395 -23.21 4.45 16.81
CA LYS A 395 -23.03 4.73 15.39
C LYS A 395 -22.21 3.64 14.69
N SER A 396 -21.16 3.14 15.35
CA SER A 396 -20.34 2.04 14.85
C SER A 396 -21.15 0.78 14.65
N HIS A 397 -21.94 0.40 15.67
CA HIS A 397 -22.81 -0.77 15.57
C HIS A 397 -23.84 -0.63 14.45
N LYS A 398 -24.45 0.54 14.28
CA LYS A 398 -25.39 0.80 13.18
C LYS A 398 -24.74 0.64 11.81
N VAL A 399 -23.64 1.34 11.55
CA VAL A 399 -22.96 1.33 10.23
C VAL A 399 -22.45 -0.07 9.89
N ILE A 400 -21.93 -0.82 10.85
CA ILE A 400 -21.50 -2.20 10.60
C ILE A 400 -22.68 -3.10 10.22
N ASN A 401 -23.84 -2.97 10.87
CA ASN A 401 -25.03 -3.71 10.49
C ASN A 401 -25.59 -3.30 9.12
N ASP A 402 -25.56 -2.00 8.78
CA ASP A 402 -25.93 -1.51 7.44
C ASP A 402 -25.00 -2.11 6.37
N ASN A 403 -23.69 -2.20 6.65
CA ASN A 403 -22.72 -2.86 5.78
C ASN A 403 -23.01 -4.37 5.62
N LEU A 404 -23.34 -5.07 6.71
CA LEU A 404 -23.71 -6.50 6.65
C LEU A 404 -24.94 -6.74 5.76
N TYR A 405 -25.96 -5.89 5.87
CA TYR A 405 -27.13 -5.93 4.98
C TYR A 405 -26.75 -5.69 3.51
N PHE A 406 -25.82 -4.76 3.28
CA PHE A 406 -25.33 -4.47 1.93
C PHE A 406 -24.55 -5.65 1.32
N CYS A 407 -23.78 -6.39 2.11
CA CYS A 407 -23.16 -7.66 1.70
C CYS A 407 -24.23 -8.69 1.26
N GLU A 408 -25.31 -8.85 2.03
CA GLU A 408 -26.41 -9.77 1.69
C GLU A 408 -27.07 -9.42 0.36
N LYS A 409 -27.32 -8.12 0.13
CA LYS A 409 -27.88 -7.63 -1.12
C LYS A 409 -26.98 -7.99 -2.30
N PHE A 410 -25.67 -7.74 -2.20
CA PHE A 410 -24.70 -8.09 -3.23
C PHE A 410 -24.71 -9.60 -3.53
N ILE A 411 -24.60 -10.43 -2.48
CA ILE A 411 -24.57 -11.89 -2.62
C ILE A 411 -25.80 -12.38 -3.39
N LYS A 412 -27.00 -11.99 -2.97
CA LYS A 412 -28.25 -12.42 -3.60
C LYS A 412 -28.36 -11.99 -5.06
N GLU A 413 -27.94 -10.76 -5.38
CA GLU A 413 -28.00 -10.24 -6.74
C GLU A 413 -26.98 -10.94 -7.66
N PHE A 414 -25.75 -11.12 -7.19
CA PHE A 414 -24.68 -11.73 -7.99
C PHE A 414 -24.83 -13.25 -8.12
N GLU A 415 -25.43 -13.94 -7.16
CA GLU A 415 -25.81 -15.36 -7.30
C GLU A 415 -26.76 -15.57 -8.48
N LEU A 416 -27.76 -14.70 -8.65
CA LEU A 416 -28.67 -14.75 -9.80
C LEU A 416 -27.93 -14.52 -11.13
N TYR A 417 -27.00 -13.57 -11.16
CA TYR A 417 -26.18 -13.31 -12.35
C TYR A 417 -25.26 -14.49 -12.69
N PHE A 418 -24.61 -15.05 -11.67
CA PHE A 418 -23.75 -16.22 -11.79
C PHE A 418 -24.50 -17.44 -12.33
N GLU A 419 -25.67 -17.77 -11.77
CA GLU A 419 -26.52 -18.86 -12.27
C GLU A 419 -26.91 -18.66 -13.73
N ASN A 420 -27.24 -17.42 -14.11
CA ASN A 420 -27.58 -17.09 -15.49
C ASN A 420 -26.42 -17.33 -16.46
N LEU A 421 -25.21 -16.93 -16.07
CA LEU A 421 -24.01 -17.11 -16.89
C LEU A 421 -23.61 -18.57 -17.00
N ILE A 422 -23.69 -19.36 -15.93
CA ILE A 422 -23.46 -20.82 -15.97
C ILE A 422 -24.43 -21.48 -16.97
N GLN A 423 -25.71 -21.10 -16.94
CA GLN A 423 -26.68 -21.64 -17.89
C GLN A 423 -26.33 -21.30 -19.34
N ILE A 424 -25.81 -20.11 -19.60
CA ILE A 424 -25.34 -19.70 -20.92
C ILE A 424 -24.10 -20.50 -21.32
N GLU A 425 -23.11 -20.57 -20.45
CA GLU A 425 -21.87 -21.32 -20.66
C GLU A 425 -22.15 -22.79 -20.98
N ASN A 426 -22.97 -23.47 -20.17
CA ASN A 426 -23.34 -24.87 -20.39
C ASN A 426 -24.04 -25.09 -21.73
N LYS A 427 -24.92 -24.16 -22.12
CA LYS A 427 -25.59 -24.21 -23.43
C LYS A 427 -24.61 -23.99 -24.58
N ILE A 428 -23.60 -23.12 -24.44
CA ILE A 428 -22.56 -22.92 -25.45
C ILE A 428 -21.80 -24.22 -25.70
N TYR A 429 -21.43 -24.95 -24.64
CA TYR A 429 -20.72 -26.23 -24.76
C TYR A 429 -21.58 -27.35 -25.35
N ALA A 430 -22.90 -27.33 -25.12
CA ALA A 430 -23.82 -28.34 -25.65
C ALA A 430 -24.13 -28.15 -27.15
N LEU A 431 -23.95 -26.95 -27.70
CA LEU A 431 -24.21 -26.66 -29.11
C LEU A 431 -23.08 -27.17 -30.01
N VAL A 432 -23.41 -27.47 -31.27
CA VAL A 432 -22.43 -27.92 -32.30
C VAL A 432 -22.19 -26.84 -33.35
N ALA A 433 -23.26 -26.22 -33.87
CA ALA A 433 -23.16 -25.24 -34.95
C ALA A 433 -22.55 -23.90 -34.50
N PHE A 434 -21.68 -23.33 -35.35
CA PHE A 434 -20.98 -22.07 -35.07
C PHE A 434 -21.95 -20.90 -34.85
N GLU A 435 -22.95 -20.72 -35.72
CA GLU A 435 -23.87 -19.59 -35.64
C GLU A 435 -24.73 -19.61 -34.37
N ASP A 436 -25.14 -20.80 -33.92
CA ASP A 436 -25.89 -20.96 -32.66
C ASP A 436 -25.01 -20.58 -31.45
N LYS A 437 -23.76 -21.06 -31.41
CA LYS A 437 -22.79 -20.68 -30.37
C LYS A 437 -22.55 -19.18 -30.37
N LYS A 438 -22.31 -18.61 -31.55
CA LYS A 438 -22.04 -17.18 -31.72
C LYS A 438 -23.19 -16.31 -31.22
N SER A 439 -24.43 -16.66 -31.57
CA SER A 439 -25.64 -15.97 -31.09
C SER A 439 -25.71 -15.98 -29.56
N LEU A 440 -25.50 -17.14 -28.95
CA LEU A 440 -25.56 -17.31 -27.51
C LEU A 440 -24.41 -16.61 -26.77
N ILE A 441 -23.20 -16.64 -27.34
CA ILE A 441 -22.03 -15.89 -26.84
C ILE A 441 -22.33 -14.39 -26.85
N ILE A 442 -22.85 -13.84 -27.95
CA ILE A 442 -23.21 -12.41 -28.04
C ILE A 442 -24.28 -12.06 -27.00
N GLN A 443 -25.25 -12.93 -26.76
CA GLN A 443 -26.23 -12.76 -25.69
C GLN A 443 -25.57 -12.76 -24.30
N GLY A 444 -24.64 -13.69 -24.06
CA GLY A 444 -23.85 -13.75 -22.82
C GLY A 444 -23.05 -12.48 -22.59
N MET A 445 -22.35 -11.97 -23.61
CA MET A 445 -21.58 -10.73 -23.53
C MET A 445 -22.47 -9.52 -23.20
N LYS A 446 -23.64 -9.38 -23.83
CA LYS A 446 -24.59 -8.28 -23.50
C LYS A 446 -25.05 -8.32 -22.04
N LYS A 447 -25.27 -9.52 -21.50
CA LYS A 447 -25.61 -9.69 -20.08
C LYS A 447 -24.43 -9.37 -19.18
N LEU A 448 -23.23 -9.83 -19.53
CA LEU A 448 -21.99 -9.50 -18.83
C LEU A 448 -21.79 -7.99 -18.74
N ASP A 449 -22.00 -7.25 -19.83
CA ASP A 449 -21.87 -5.78 -19.82
C ASP A 449 -22.81 -5.12 -18.80
N PHE A 450 -24.06 -5.61 -18.71
CA PHE A 450 -25.01 -5.17 -17.69
C PHE A 450 -24.55 -5.55 -16.27
N TYR A 451 -24.09 -6.79 -16.05
CA TYR A 451 -23.62 -7.25 -14.74
C TYR A 451 -22.36 -6.50 -14.28
N LYS A 452 -21.44 -6.19 -15.21
CA LYS A 452 -20.25 -5.37 -14.92
C LYS A 452 -20.63 -3.95 -14.54
N THR A 453 -21.62 -3.36 -15.21
CA THR A 453 -22.14 -2.04 -14.81
C THR A 453 -22.67 -2.07 -13.37
N LYS A 454 -23.35 -3.17 -12.97
CA LYS A 454 -23.78 -3.36 -11.58
C LYS A 454 -22.61 -3.58 -10.63
N LEU A 455 -21.60 -4.35 -11.03
CA LEU A 455 -20.37 -4.51 -10.24
C LEU A 455 -19.68 -3.17 -9.99
N ASP A 456 -19.63 -2.28 -10.99
CA ASP A 456 -19.05 -0.94 -10.87
C ASP A 456 -19.80 -0.06 -9.84
N GLU A 457 -21.12 -0.22 -9.71
CA GLU A 457 -21.90 0.44 -8.65
C GLU A 457 -21.45 -0.03 -7.26
N TYR A 458 -21.24 -1.34 -7.09
CA TYR A 458 -20.75 -1.92 -5.84
C TYR A 458 -19.28 -1.57 -5.56
N CYS A 459 -18.45 -1.42 -6.59
CA CYS A 459 -17.05 -0.98 -6.46
C CYS A 459 -16.92 0.48 -5.98
N LYS A 460 -18.01 1.25 -5.99
CA LYS A 460 -18.02 2.60 -5.39
C LYS A 460 -18.18 2.57 -3.87
N THR A 461 -18.61 1.46 -3.29
CA THR A 461 -18.87 1.32 -1.85
C THR A 461 -17.70 0.67 -1.10
N PHE A 462 -17.90 0.32 0.16
CA PHE A 462 -16.91 -0.39 0.97
C PHE A 462 -16.59 -1.79 0.45
N LEU A 463 -17.49 -2.43 -0.32
CA LEU A 463 -17.23 -3.78 -0.85
C LEU A 463 -16.01 -3.81 -1.76
N TYR A 464 -15.65 -2.68 -2.37
CA TYR A 464 -14.46 -2.57 -3.20
C TYR A 464 -13.21 -3.01 -2.48
N GLU A 465 -13.12 -2.90 -1.16
CA GLU A 465 -11.94 -3.32 -0.43
C GLU A 465 -11.74 -4.84 -0.46
N PHE A 466 -12.83 -5.61 -0.47
CA PHE A 466 -12.80 -7.06 -0.57
C PHE A 466 -12.69 -7.54 -2.00
N MET A 467 -13.18 -6.74 -2.94
CA MET A 467 -13.18 -7.10 -4.36
C MET A 467 -11.89 -6.68 -5.05
N ARG A 468 -11.32 -5.52 -4.73
CA ARG A 468 -10.21 -4.89 -5.47
C ARG A 468 -9.00 -5.80 -5.64
N PRO A 469 -8.42 -6.43 -4.60
CA PRO A 469 -7.20 -7.23 -4.78
C PRO A 469 -7.42 -8.32 -5.83
N PHE A 470 -8.53 -9.07 -5.74
CA PHE A 470 -8.82 -10.10 -6.72
C PHE A 470 -9.23 -9.54 -8.08
N LEU A 471 -10.19 -8.60 -8.09
CA LEU A 471 -10.75 -8.01 -9.31
C LEU A 471 -9.66 -7.37 -10.17
N GLN A 472 -8.72 -6.64 -9.57
CA GLN A 472 -7.67 -5.95 -10.32
C GLN A 472 -6.68 -6.94 -10.95
N GLN A 473 -6.25 -7.97 -10.20
CA GLN A 473 -5.39 -9.02 -10.76
C GLN A 473 -6.12 -9.80 -11.86
N PHE A 474 -7.44 -9.97 -11.71
CA PHE A 474 -8.29 -10.59 -12.71
C PHE A 474 -8.39 -9.75 -13.99
N GLU A 475 -8.60 -8.45 -13.87
CA GLU A 475 -8.65 -7.52 -15.00
C GLU A 475 -7.33 -7.49 -15.78
N PHE A 476 -6.18 -7.51 -15.09
CA PHE A 476 -4.89 -7.60 -15.75
C PHE A 476 -4.71 -8.91 -16.54
N ASN A 477 -5.32 -10.01 -16.09
CA ASN A 477 -5.36 -11.26 -16.84
C ASN A 477 -6.32 -11.19 -18.03
N LEU A 478 -7.52 -10.64 -17.83
CA LEU A 478 -8.52 -10.45 -18.89
C LEU A 478 -7.99 -9.58 -20.04
N ALA A 479 -7.12 -8.61 -19.75
CA ALA A 479 -6.47 -7.78 -20.76
C ALA A 479 -5.77 -8.61 -21.84
N ARG A 480 -5.17 -9.77 -21.47
CA ARG A 480 -4.53 -10.70 -22.41
C ARG A 480 -5.54 -11.30 -23.39
N ILE A 481 -6.73 -11.63 -22.93
CA ILE A 481 -7.82 -12.16 -23.78
C ILE A 481 -8.37 -11.03 -24.64
N TYR A 482 -8.58 -9.85 -24.06
CA TYR A 482 -9.17 -8.69 -24.73
C TYR A 482 -8.41 -8.34 -26.02
N VAL A 483 -7.07 -8.32 -25.98
CA VAL A 483 -6.23 -7.92 -27.12
C VAL A 483 -6.04 -8.99 -28.21
N ILE A 484 -6.51 -10.23 -28.00
CA ILE A 484 -6.45 -11.29 -29.03
C ILE A 484 -7.22 -10.84 -30.27
N ASN A 485 -6.61 -10.93 -31.45
CA ASN A 485 -7.24 -10.58 -32.73
C ASN A 485 -7.56 -11.85 -33.53
N PRO A 486 -8.77 -12.45 -33.36
CA PRO A 486 -9.11 -13.71 -33.99
C PRO A 486 -9.16 -13.58 -35.52
N LYS A 487 -8.54 -14.54 -36.21
CA LYS A 487 -8.46 -14.65 -37.68
C LYS A 487 -9.40 -15.70 -38.25
N THR A 488 -9.87 -16.62 -37.41
CA THR A 488 -10.77 -17.69 -37.81
C THR A 488 -12.02 -17.72 -36.91
N ASN A 489 -13.07 -18.40 -37.38
CA ASN A 489 -14.27 -18.66 -36.58
C ASN A 489 -13.95 -19.45 -35.30
N GLU A 490 -13.00 -20.39 -35.37
CA GLU A 490 -12.55 -21.17 -34.23
C GLU A 490 -11.83 -20.32 -33.19
N GLU A 491 -10.91 -19.44 -33.62
CA GLU A 491 -10.25 -18.48 -32.74
C GLU A 491 -11.25 -17.50 -32.12
N TRP A 492 -12.26 -17.06 -32.88
CA TRP A 492 -13.32 -16.20 -32.36
C TRP A 492 -14.15 -16.93 -31.29
N LEU A 493 -14.54 -18.19 -31.53
CA LEU A 493 -15.24 -18.99 -30.53
C LEU A 493 -14.38 -19.18 -29.28
N SER A 494 -13.14 -19.62 -29.46
CA SER A 494 -12.19 -19.85 -28.35
C SER A 494 -12.04 -18.60 -27.49
N LYS A 495 -11.70 -17.45 -28.08
CA LYS A 495 -11.56 -16.17 -27.37
C LYS A 495 -12.81 -15.82 -26.56
N ASN A 496 -13.99 -15.84 -27.19
CA ASN A 496 -15.20 -15.32 -26.55
C ASN A 496 -15.84 -16.33 -25.58
N THR A 497 -15.67 -17.64 -25.79
CA THR A 497 -16.03 -18.66 -24.79
C THR A 497 -15.13 -18.54 -23.57
N THR A 498 -13.81 -18.37 -23.73
CA THR A 498 -12.90 -18.10 -22.62
C THR A 498 -13.27 -16.82 -21.89
N TRP A 499 -13.63 -15.75 -22.61
CA TRP A 499 -14.11 -14.51 -22.00
C TRP A 499 -15.30 -14.74 -21.06
N ILE A 500 -16.31 -15.50 -21.47
CA ILE A 500 -17.48 -15.81 -20.63
C ILE A 500 -17.07 -16.68 -19.44
N LYS A 501 -16.33 -17.76 -19.67
CA LYS A 501 -15.85 -18.68 -18.64
C LYS A 501 -15.08 -17.95 -17.53
N ASP A 502 -14.17 -17.07 -17.92
CA ASP A 502 -13.37 -16.28 -16.99
C ASP A 502 -14.26 -15.36 -16.14
N HIS A 503 -15.28 -14.72 -16.73
CA HIS A 503 -16.21 -13.90 -15.94
C HIS A 503 -17.12 -14.74 -15.02
N VAL A 504 -17.47 -15.97 -15.40
CA VAL A 504 -18.17 -16.91 -14.51
C VAL A 504 -17.32 -17.18 -13.26
N PHE A 505 -16.04 -17.52 -13.46
CA PHE A 505 -15.10 -17.72 -12.37
C PHE A 505 -14.91 -16.46 -11.52
N LEU A 506 -14.82 -15.27 -12.13
CA LEU A 506 -14.76 -14.01 -11.39
C LEU A 506 -15.94 -13.86 -10.43
N PHE A 507 -17.16 -14.08 -10.91
CA PHE A 507 -18.37 -13.91 -10.08
C PHE A 507 -18.45 -14.95 -8.97
N GLU A 508 -18.07 -16.20 -9.23
CA GLU A 508 -17.97 -17.24 -8.21
C GLU A 508 -17.09 -16.79 -7.04
N ILE A 509 -15.87 -16.34 -7.36
CA ILE A 509 -14.90 -15.91 -6.35
C ILE A 509 -15.36 -14.64 -5.62
N LEU A 510 -15.91 -13.64 -6.32
CA LEU A 510 -16.43 -12.43 -5.68
C LEU A 510 -17.56 -12.75 -4.69
N ILE A 511 -18.49 -13.64 -5.05
CA ILE A 511 -19.57 -14.07 -4.15
C ILE A 511 -19.00 -14.76 -2.92
N ALA A 512 -18.08 -15.71 -3.10
CA ALA A 512 -17.44 -16.44 -2.00
C ALA A 512 -16.71 -15.48 -1.05
N ASN A 513 -15.96 -14.53 -1.61
CA ASN A 513 -15.20 -13.53 -0.86
C ASN A 513 -16.12 -12.63 0.00
N ILE A 514 -17.23 -12.15 -0.56
CA ILE A 514 -18.18 -11.32 0.19
C ILE A 514 -18.92 -12.13 1.28
N LYS A 515 -19.20 -13.42 1.04
CA LYS A 515 -19.75 -14.32 2.09
C LYS A 515 -18.78 -14.44 3.27
N ILE A 516 -17.50 -14.73 3.01
CA ILE A 516 -16.47 -14.84 4.05
C ILE A 516 -16.30 -13.51 4.79
N ALA A 517 -16.27 -12.38 4.07
CA ALA A 517 -16.19 -11.05 4.69
C ALA A 517 -17.34 -10.80 5.67
N LYS A 518 -18.58 -11.11 5.25
CA LYS A 518 -19.77 -10.98 6.08
C LYS A 518 -19.67 -11.83 7.36
N GLU A 519 -19.23 -13.08 7.24
CA GLU A 519 -19.06 -13.99 8.38
C GLU A 519 -18.00 -13.46 9.36
N GLU A 520 -16.84 -13.05 8.86
CA GLU A 520 -15.75 -12.53 9.68
C GLU A 520 -16.12 -11.23 10.41
N ILE A 521 -16.81 -10.29 9.75
CA ILE A 521 -17.36 -9.08 10.38
C ILE A 521 -18.31 -9.47 11.51
N THR A 522 -19.24 -10.39 11.26
CA THR A 522 -20.26 -10.82 12.22
C THR A 522 -19.62 -11.42 13.47
N LYS A 523 -18.64 -12.31 13.28
CA LYS A 523 -17.90 -12.96 14.36
C LYS A 523 -17.14 -11.96 15.23
N HIS A 524 -16.53 -10.94 14.62
CA HIS A 524 -15.70 -9.97 15.33
C HIS A 524 -16.48 -8.79 15.92
N LEU A 525 -17.79 -8.72 15.71
CA LEU A 525 -18.67 -7.69 16.27
C LEU A 525 -18.93 -7.85 17.79
N VAL A 526 -18.60 -9.02 18.35
CA VAL A 526 -18.89 -9.39 19.75
C VAL A 526 -18.36 -8.37 20.77
N PRO A 527 -17.09 -7.90 20.73
CA PRO A 527 -16.61 -6.90 21.69
C PRO A 527 -17.42 -5.61 21.69
N LEU A 528 -17.89 -5.16 20.51
CA LEU A 528 -18.71 -3.96 20.40
C LEU A 528 -20.08 -4.16 21.04
N LYS A 529 -20.72 -5.31 20.82
CA LYS A 529 -21.99 -5.66 21.46
C LYS A 529 -21.84 -5.73 22.98
N ASN A 530 -20.77 -6.38 23.46
CA ASN A 530 -20.50 -6.49 24.89
C ASN A 530 -20.28 -5.13 25.55
N GLU A 531 -19.54 -4.22 24.89
CA GLU A 531 -19.31 -2.87 25.42
C GLU A 531 -20.61 -2.04 25.44
N LEU A 532 -21.45 -2.15 24.41
CA LEU A 532 -22.76 -1.48 24.39
C LEU A 532 -23.68 -2.00 25.50
N GLN A 533 -23.74 -3.32 25.71
CA GLN A 533 -24.51 -3.92 26.83
C GLN A 533 -23.97 -3.48 28.19
N LYS A 534 -22.65 -3.49 28.37
CA LYS A 534 -21.99 -3.04 29.61
C LYS A 534 -22.33 -1.58 29.95
N ARG A 535 -22.44 -0.71 28.93
CA ARG A 535 -22.81 0.70 29.08
C ARG A 535 -24.33 0.95 29.04
N GLN A 536 -25.15 -0.09 28.93
CA GLN A 536 -26.61 -0.01 28.82
C GLN A 536 -27.06 0.86 27.63
N LEU A 537 -26.35 0.77 26.50
CA LEU A 537 -26.59 1.55 25.28
C LEU A 537 -27.32 0.72 24.23
N GLY A 538 -28.57 1.12 23.95
CA GLY A 538 -29.43 0.49 22.94
C GLY A 538 -30.07 -0.82 23.41
N ASN A 539 -31.25 -1.14 22.87
CA ASN A 539 -31.86 -2.47 23.02
C ASN A 539 -31.16 -3.41 22.02
N ILE A 540 -30.06 -4.05 22.43
CA ILE A 540 -29.21 -4.92 21.59
C ILE A 540 -29.36 -6.38 21.97
#